data_AF-A0A6G1RSA6-F1
#
_entry.id   AF-A0A6G1RSA6-F1
#
_cell.length_a   1.000
_cell.length_b   1.000
_cell.length_c   1.000
_cell.angle_alpha   90.00
_cell.angle_beta   90.00
_cell.angle_gamma   90.00
#
_symmetry.space_group_name_H-M   'P 1'
#
loop_
_entity.id
_entity.type
_entity.pdbx_description
1 polymer ?
#
loop_
_entity_poly.entity_id
_entity_poly.type
_entity_poly.pdbx_seq_one_letter_code
_entity_poly.pdbx_strand_id
1 'polypeptide(L)'
;EIDMDNSKKLLAAAKLLADSTARMVEAAKGAAANPENEDQQQRLREAAEGLRVATNAAAQNAIKKKIVNRLEIAAKQAAAAATQTIAASQNAAVSNKNTAAHQQLVQSCKHVADHIPQLVQGVRGSQAQAEDLSAQLALINSSQNFLQPGSKMVASAKAAVPTVTDQAAAMQLSQCAKNLATSLAELRTASQKAHEACGPMEIDSALNTVQ
;
A
#
# COMPACT_ATOMS: atom_id res chain seq x y z
N GLU A 1 3.41 19.76 0.53
CA GLU A 1 2.28 19.64 1.48
C GLU A 1 2.26 18.34 2.27
N ILE A 2 2.39 17.16 1.64
CA ILE A 2 2.36 15.83 2.32
C ILE A 2 3.37 15.70 3.49
N ASP A 3 4.52 16.37 3.41
CA ASP A 3 5.55 16.35 4.46
C ASP A 3 5.15 17.15 5.72
N MET A 4 4.38 18.23 5.57
CA MET A 4 3.94 19.04 6.70
C MET A 4 2.89 18.32 7.55
N ASP A 5 1.95 17.61 6.94
CA ASP A 5 0.94 16.85 7.69
C ASP A 5 1.53 15.61 8.37
N ASN A 6 2.57 15.01 7.78
CA ASN A 6 3.36 13.98 8.44
C ASN A 6 4.11 14.54 9.65
N SER A 7 4.78 15.68 9.49
CA SER A 7 5.52 16.34 10.57
C SER A 7 4.60 16.74 11.74
N LYS A 8 3.43 17.32 11.45
CA LYS A 8 2.43 17.68 12.47
C LYS A 8 1.90 16.47 13.25
N LYS A 9 1.61 15.37 12.56
CA LYS A 9 1.12 14.14 13.22
C LYS A 9 2.21 13.44 14.04
N LEU A 10 3.44 13.40 13.53
CA LEU A 10 4.58 12.88 14.28
C LEU A 10 4.83 13.72 15.55
N LEU A 11 4.70 15.04 15.44
CA LEU A 11 4.80 15.97 16.56
C LEU A 11 3.68 15.76 17.58
N ALA A 12 2.44 15.51 17.14
CA ALA A 12 1.33 15.20 18.03
C ALA A 12 1.54 13.86 18.78
N ALA A 13 2.04 12.84 18.10
CA ALA A 13 2.39 11.56 18.73
C ALA A 13 3.55 11.72 19.73
N ALA A 14 4.57 12.51 19.38
CA ALA A 14 5.68 12.83 20.27
C ALA A 14 5.22 13.60 21.52
N LYS A 15 4.27 14.54 21.36
CA LYS A 15 3.67 15.28 22.47
C LYS A 15 2.86 14.37 23.39
N LEU A 16 2.02 13.50 22.82
CA LEU A 16 1.26 12.51 23.58
C LEU A 16 2.18 11.57 24.38
N LEU A 17 3.30 11.14 23.77
CA LEU A 17 4.31 10.32 24.43
C LEU A 17 5.01 11.08 25.56
N ALA A 18 5.36 12.34 25.34
CA ALA A 18 5.96 13.18 26.38
C ALA A 18 5.00 13.36 27.57
N ASP A 19 3.72 13.65 27.31
CA ASP A 19 2.70 13.84 28.36
C ASP A 19 2.42 12.54 29.13
N SER A 20 2.37 11.39 28.44
CA SER A 20 2.23 10.08 29.10
C SER A 20 3.49 9.69 29.90
N THR A 21 4.68 10.04 29.41
CA THR A 21 5.93 9.82 30.13
C THR A 21 6.00 10.70 31.38
N ALA A 22 5.59 11.96 31.30
CA ALA A 22 5.55 12.88 32.44
C ALA A 22 4.62 12.35 33.55
N ARG A 23 3.41 11.91 33.18
CA ARG A 23 2.46 11.28 34.13
C ARG A 23 3.01 10.01 34.77
N MET A 24 3.69 9.16 34.00
CA MET A 24 4.34 7.97 34.55
C MET A 24 5.44 8.33 35.55
N VAL A 25 6.26 9.35 35.26
CA VAL A 25 7.31 9.81 36.17
C VAL A 25 6.73 10.38 37.45
N GLU A 26 5.64 11.15 37.38
CA GLU A 26 4.94 11.67 38.57
C GLU A 26 4.35 10.54 39.42
N ALA A 27 3.68 9.58 38.80
CA ALA A 27 3.16 8.40 39.50
C ALA A 27 4.28 7.56 40.11
N ALA A 28 5.43 7.43 39.43
CA ALA A 28 6.59 6.72 39.94
C ALA A 28 7.19 7.40 41.17
N LYS A 29 7.25 8.73 41.19
CA LYS A 29 7.68 9.50 42.38
C LYS A 29 6.71 9.29 43.55
N GLY A 30 5.40 9.30 43.30
CA GLY A 30 4.37 9.04 44.31
C GLY A 30 4.46 7.64 44.92
N ALA A 31 4.65 6.62 44.08
CA ALA A 31 4.84 5.24 44.51
C ALA A 31 6.18 5.02 45.24
N ALA A 32 7.26 5.69 44.82
CA ALA A 32 8.55 5.63 45.50
C ALA A 32 8.53 6.29 46.89
N ALA A 33 7.77 7.39 47.04
CA ALA A 33 7.59 8.07 48.32
C ALA A 33 6.72 7.28 49.30
N ASN A 34 5.74 6.51 48.80
CA ASN A 34 4.84 5.69 49.61
C ASN A 34 4.67 4.28 49.00
N PRO A 35 5.63 3.36 49.21
CA PRO A 35 5.64 2.05 48.55
C PRO A 35 4.50 1.11 48.95
N GLU A 36 3.99 1.26 50.18
CA GLU A 36 2.91 0.44 50.75
C GLU A 36 1.51 0.95 50.37
N ASN A 37 1.42 2.10 49.71
CA ASN A 37 0.15 2.67 49.31
C ASN A 37 -0.33 2.03 47.99
N GLU A 38 -1.37 1.21 48.08
CA GLU A 38 -1.94 0.50 46.92
C GLU A 38 -2.45 1.45 45.84
N ASP A 39 -3.06 2.59 46.19
CA ASP A 39 -3.53 3.58 45.21
C ASP A 39 -2.39 4.19 44.40
N GLN A 40 -1.24 4.46 45.04
CA GLN A 40 -0.06 5.00 44.36
C GLN A 40 0.59 3.95 43.43
N GLN A 41 0.66 2.69 43.88
CA GLN A 41 1.11 1.60 43.01
C GLN A 41 0.17 1.37 41.83
N GLN A 42 -1.14 1.44 42.06
CA GLN A 42 -2.15 1.29 41.03
C GLN A 42 -2.05 2.41 39.99
N ARG A 43 -1.92 3.67 40.41
CA ARG A 43 -1.72 4.81 39.51
C ARG A 43 -0.44 4.69 38.68
N LEU A 44 0.65 4.17 39.25
CA LEU A 44 1.88 3.90 38.49
C LEU A 44 1.66 2.82 37.42
N ARG A 45 0.97 1.73 37.76
CA ARG A 45 0.64 0.66 36.78
C ARG A 45 -0.23 1.19 35.65
N GLU A 46 -1.26 1.98 35.98
CA GLU A 46 -2.13 2.61 34.99
C GLU A 46 -1.37 3.59 34.10
N ALA A 47 -0.47 4.41 34.66
CA ALA A 47 0.34 5.34 33.88
C ALA A 47 1.36 4.63 32.98
N ALA A 48 2.00 3.56 33.48
CA ALA A 48 2.92 2.73 32.70
C ALA A 48 2.18 2.01 31.55
N GLU A 49 0.99 1.48 31.81
CA GLU A 49 0.15 0.86 30.80
C GLU A 49 -0.35 1.88 29.77
N GLY A 50 -0.78 3.07 30.21
CA GLY A 50 -1.14 4.18 29.34
C GLY A 50 0.01 4.62 28.43
N LEU A 51 1.25 4.67 28.95
CA LEU A 51 2.45 4.93 28.15
C LEU A 51 2.71 3.81 27.13
N ARG A 52 2.58 2.55 27.54
CA ARG A 52 2.74 1.38 26.66
C ARG A 52 1.74 1.43 25.49
N VAL A 53 0.46 1.68 25.79
CA VAL A 53 -0.61 1.80 24.78
C VAL A 53 -0.34 2.97 23.84
N ALA A 54 0.00 4.15 24.36
CA ALA A 54 0.33 5.32 23.55
C ALA A 54 1.54 5.07 22.62
N THR A 55 2.58 4.39 23.13
CA THR A 55 3.77 4.00 22.36
C THR A 55 3.41 3.03 21.25
N ASN A 56 2.63 2.00 21.56
CA ASN A 56 2.20 1.03 20.57
C ASN A 56 1.33 1.66 19.48
N ALA A 57 0.36 2.50 19.85
CA ALA A 57 -0.50 3.20 18.91
C ALA A 57 0.29 4.13 17.97
N ALA A 58 1.25 4.89 18.51
CA ALA A 58 2.11 5.76 17.71
C ALA A 58 2.98 4.96 16.74
N ALA A 59 3.62 3.87 17.20
CA ALA A 59 4.46 3.02 16.38
C ALA A 59 3.65 2.32 15.26
N GLN A 60 2.51 1.73 15.59
CA GLN A 60 1.64 1.06 14.63
C GLN A 60 1.09 2.02 13.58
N ASN A 61 0.68 3.23 13.96
CA ASN A 61 0.18 4.23 13.01
C ASN A 61 1.28 4.66 12.02
N ALA A 62 2.51 4.89 12.51
CA ALA A 62 3.65 5.22 11.65
C ALA A 62 3.99 4.08 10.66
N ILE A 63 3.97 2.83 11.12
CA ILE A 63 4.22 1.65 10.29
C ILE A 63 3.13 1.50 9.24
N LYS A 64 1.85 1.54 9.65
CA LYS A 64 0.69 1.42 8.75
C LYS A 64 0.74 2.47 7.65
N LYS A 65 0.97 3.73 8.01
CA LYS A 65 1.08 4.83 7.04
C LYS A 65 2.21 4.63 6.05
N LYS A 66 3.37 4.14 6.52
CA LYS A 66 4.51 3.84 5.64
C LYS A 66 4.19 2.70 4.67
N ILE A 67 3.50 1.67 5.12
CA ILE A 67 3.10 0.53 4.29
C ILE A 67 2.07 0.96 3.23
N VAL A 68 1.03 1.70 3.63
CA VAL A 68 0.00 2.21 2.71
C VAL A 68 0.60 3.15 1.67
N ASN A 69 1.47 4.08 2.08
CA ASN A 69 2.15 4.97 1.13
C ASN A 69 3.00 4.19 0.11
N ARG A 70 3.70 3.13 0.55
CA ARG A 70 4.42 2.24 -0.37
C ARG A 70 3.48 1.55 -1.36
N LEU A 71 2.32 1.10 -0.90
CA LEU A 71 1.30 0.51 -1.76
C LEU A 71 0.79 1.52 -2.80
N GLU A 72 0.48 2.75 -2.38
CA GLU A 72 0.06 3.82 -3.28
C GLU A 72 1.09 4.10 -4.38
N ILE A 73 2.37 4.20 -4.01
CA ILE A 73 3.46 4.43 -4.97
C ILE A 73 3.57 3.26 -5.95
N ALA A 74 3.57 2.02 -5.45
CA ALA A 74 3.65 0.83 -6.30
C ALA A 74 2.43 0.73 -7.25
N ALA A 75 1.24 1.05 -6.76
CA ALA A 75 0.00 1.05 -7.55
C ALA A 75 0.04 2.10 -8.68
N LYS A 76 0.50 3.33 -8.39
CA LYS A 76 0.69 4.38 -9.41
C LYS A 76 1.70 3.94 -10.47
N GLN A 77 2.82 3.36 -10.05
CA GLN A 77 3.84 2.89 -10.98
C GLN A 77 3.33 1.73 -11.84
N ALA A 78 2.62 0.76 -11.25
CA ALA A 78 2.03 -0.35 -11.99
C ALA A 78 0.98 0.13 -13.02
N ALA A 79 0.11 1.08 -12.65
CA ALA A 79 -0.85 1.69 -13.57
C ALA A 79 -0.16 2.42 -14.74
N ALA A 80 0.88 3.20 -14.45
CA ALA A 80 1.64 3.92 -15.46
C ALA A 80 2.39 2.96 -16.40
N ALA A 81 3.09 1.96 -15.85
CA ALA A 81 3.80 0.95 -16.62
C ALA A 81 2.85 0.12 -17.49
N ALA A 82 1.66 -0.20 -17.00
CA ALA A 82 0.63 -0.88 -17.77
C ALA A 82 0.13 -0.02 -18.93
N THR A 83 -0.17 1.25 -18.70
CA THR A 83 -0.56 2.20 -19.74
C THR A 83 0.51 2.32 -20.84
N GLN A 84 1.78 2.42 -20.44
CA GLN A 84 2.90 2.44 -21.39
C GLN A 84 3.01 1.13 -22.17
N THR A 85 2.78 -0.01 -21.52
CA THR A 85 2.80 -1.33 -22.19
C THR A 85 1.66 -1.47 -23.19
N ILE A 86 0.48 -0.93 -22.89
CA ILE A 86 -0.67 -0.89 -23.83
C ILE A 86 -0.33 -0.01 -25.04
N ALA A 87 0.29 1.15 -24.84
CA ALA A 87 0.71 1.99 -25.96
C ALA A 87 1.79 1.30 -26.81
N ALA A 88 2.79 0.69 -26.17
CA ALA A 88 3.85 -0.05 -26.85
C ALA A 88 3.31 -1.27 -27.62
N SER A 89 2.31 -1.97 -27.09
CA SER A 89 1.69 -3.11 -27.77
C SER A 89 0.88 -2.70 -29.00
N GLN A 90 0.20 -1.55 -28.94
CA GLN A 90 -0.49 -0.97 -30.09
C GLN A 90 0.49 -0.53 -31.18
N ASN A 91 1.62 0.08 -30.82
CA ASN A 91 2.66 0.42 -31.80
C ASN A 91 3.27 -0.82 -32.43
N ALA A 92 3.55 -1.85 -31.62
CA ALA A 92 4.09 -3.13 -32.09
C ALA A 92 3.10 -3.93 -32.94
N ALA A 93 1.79 -3.66 -32.84
CA ALA A 93 0.75 -4.30 -33.64
C ALA A 93 0.96 -4.13 -35.15
N VAL A 94 1.42 -2.94 -35.56
CA VAL A 94 1.54 -2.54 -36.97
C VAL A 94 2.57 -3.39 -37.72
N SER A 95 3.57 -3.90 -37.01
CA SER A 95 4.70 -4.67 -37.58
C SER A 95 4.74 -6.12 -37.10
N ASN A 96 3.70 -6.59 -36.43
CA ASN A 96 3.61 -7.97 -35.93
C ASN A 96 3.12 -8.93 -37.04
N LYS A 97 3.90 -9.97 -37.32
CA LYS A 97 3.57 -10.98 -38.35
C LYS A 97 2.75 -12.16 -37.83
N ASN A 98 2.58 -12.28 -36.51
CA ASN A 98 1.82 -13.35 -35.87
C ASN A 98 0.50 -12.81 -35.31
N THR A 99 -0.57 -13.00 -36.07
CA THR A 99 -1.92 -12.55 -35.70
C THR A 99 -2.41 -13.16 -34.38
N ALA A 100 -2.06 -14.41 -34.07
CA ALA A 100 -2.50 -15.07 -32.83
C ALA A 100 -1.81 -14.48 -31.59
N ALA A 101 -0.48 -14.30 -31.64
CA ALA A 101 0.27 -13.67 -30.55
C ALA A 101 -0.16 -12.20 -30.34
N HIS A 102 -0.40 -11.49 -31.44
CA HIS A 102 -0.93 -10.13 -31.42
C HIS A 102 -2.32 -10.07 -30.77
N GLN A 103 -3.26 -10.93 -31.17
CA GLN A 103 -4.61 -10.98 -30.60
C GLN A 103 -4.58 -11.26 -29.09
N GLN A 104 -3.74 -12.20 -28.65
CA GLN A 104 -3.57 -12.48 -27.21
C GLN A 104 -3.03 -11.26 -26.45
N LEU A 105 -2.05 -10.56 -27.00
CA LEU A 105 -1.53 -9.34 -26.39
C LEU A 105 -2.59 -8.24 -26.30
N VAL A 106 -3.32 -7.98 -27.38
CA VAL A 106 -4.39 -6.98 -27.39
C VAL A 106 -5.49 -7.32 -26.39
N GLN A 107 -5.86 -8.60 -26.29
CA GLN A 107 -6.87 -9.02 -25.32
C GLN A 107 -6.37 -8.86 -23.88
N SER A 108 -5.12 -9.22 -23.58
CA SER A 108 -4.51 -8.95 -22.27
C SER A 108 -4.45 -7.46 -21.96
N CYS A 109 -4.11 -6.62 -22.94
CA CYS A 109 -4.10 -5.16 -22.80
C CYS A 109 -5.49 -4.59 -22.49
N LYS A 110 -6.54 -5.07 -23.15
CA LYS A 110 -7.93 -4.66 -22.86
C LYS A 110 -8.33 -5.01 -21.43
N HIS A 111 -8.10 -6.26 -21.01
CA HIS A 111 -8.40 -6.67 -19.64
C HIS A 111 -7.65 -5.82 -18.60
N VAL A 112 -6.36 -5.54 -18.81
CA VAL A 112 -5.62 -4.67 -17.90
C VAL A 112 -6.17 -3.25 -17.90
N ALA A 113 -6.53 -2.71 -19.07
CA ALA A 113 -7.09 -1.37 -19.20
C ALA A 113 -8.38 -1.18 -18.38
N ASP A 114 -9.22 -2.22 -18.27
CA ASP A 114 -10.45 -2.18 -17.45
C ASP A 114 -10.15 -2.06 -15.94
N HIS A 115 -8.99 -2.54 -15.49
CA HIS A 115 -8.58 -2.50 -14.08
C HIS A 115 -7.71 -1.28 -13.70
N ILE A 116 -7.10 -0.59 -14.68
CA ILE A 116 -6.30 0.62 -14.42
C ILE A 116 -7.11 1.70 -13.67
N PRO A 117 -8.35 2.06 -14.10
CA PRO A 117 -9.15 3.07 -13.41
C PRO A 117 -9.44 2.71 -11.96
N GLN A 118 -9.73 1.43 -11.68
CA GLN A 118 -10.00 0.96 -10.31
C GLN A 118 -8.75 1.11 -9.43
N LEU A 119 -7.57 0.77 -9.95
CA LEU A 119 -6.32 0.94 -9.22
C LEU A 119 -6.04 2.43 -8.93
N VAL A 120 -6.20 3.30 -9.93
CA VAL A 120 -6.02 4.75 -9.76
C VAL A 120 -7.05 5.34 -8.80
N GLN A 121 -8.31 4.92 -8.88
CA GLN A 121 -9.37 5.35 -7.97
C GLN A 121 -9.08 4.91 -6.54
N GLY A 122 -8.66 3.66 -6.34
CA GLY A 122 -8.24 3.15 -5.03
C GLY A 122 -7.11 3.98 -4.43
N VAL A 123 -6.11 4.34 -5.24
CA VAL A 123 -5.02 5.22 -4.79
C VAL A 123 -5.54 6.60 -4.41
N ARG A 124 -6.40 7.22 -5.23
CA ARG A 124 -6.97 8.54 -4.92
C ARG A 124 -7.84 8.50 -3.66
N GLY A 125 -8.61 7.43 -3.46
CA GLY A 125 -9.41 7.20 -2.27
C GLY A 125 -8.55 7.07 -1.02
N SER A 126 -7.50 6.23 -1.07
CA SER A 126 -6.51 6.10 0.00
C SER A 126 -5.83 7.42 0.33
N GLN A 127 -5.52 8.25 -0.69
CA GLN A 127 -4.90 9.56 -0.47
C GLN A 127 -5.85 10.60 0.13
N ALA A 128 -7.11 10.59 -0.30
CA ALA A 128 -8.13 11.49 0.24
C ALA A 128 -8.50 11.13 1.69
N GLN A 129 -8.52 9.83 2.00
CA GLN A 129 -8.92 9.29 3.30
C GLN A 129 -7.83 8.38 3.86
N ALA A 130 -6.65 8.96 4.13
CA ALA A 130 -5.45 8.21 4.56
C ALA A 130 -5.60 7.47 5.91
N GLU A 131 -6.64 7.74 6.68
CA GLU A 131 -6.94 7.06 7.95
C GLU A 131 -8.15 6.12 7.87
N ASP A 132 -8.87 6.13 6.75
CA ASP A 132 -10.00 5.25 6.55
C ASP A 132 -9.51 3.85 6.15
N LEU A 133 -9.84 2.87 6.99
CA LEU A 133 -9.50 1.48 6.74
C LEU A 133 -10.21 0.97 5.47
N SER A 134 -11.44 1.42 5.20
CA SER A 134 -12.19 1.01 4.02
C SER A 134 -11.52 1.48 2.72
N ALA A 135 -11.07 2.73 2.65
CA ALA A 135 -10.29 3.24 1.51
C ALA A 135 -8.97 2.48 1.29
N GLN A 136 -8.26 2.14 2.37
CA GLN A 136 -7.02 1.36 2.30
C GLN A 136 -7.27 -0.08 1.82
N LEU A 137 -8.31 -0.74 2.35
CA LEU A 137 -8.73 -2.07 1.91
C LEU A 137 -9.18 -2.06 0.44
N ALA A 138 -9.87 -1.02 0.00
CA ALA A 138 -10.24 -0.84 -1.41
C ALA A 138 -9.00 -0.75 -2.32
N LEU A 139 -7.96 -0.02 -1.89
CA LEU A 139 -6.66 0.01 -2.61
C LEU A 139 -5.97 -1.36 -2.61
N ILE A 140 -5.95 -2.08 -1.49
CA ILE A 140 -5.38 -3.43 -1.39
C ILE A 140 -6.10 -4.37 -2.36
N ASN A 141 -7.43 -4.42 -2.32
CA ASN A 141 -8.25 -5.26 -3.19
C ASN A 141 -8.05 -4.91 -4.67
N SER A 142 -8.05 -3.62 -5.00
CA SER A 142 -7.78 -3.15 -6.38
C SER A 142 -6.39 -3.55 -6.85
N SER A 143 -5.38 -3.47 -5.97
CA SER A 143 -4.02 -3.89 -6.27
C SER A 143 -3.92 -5.39 -6.52
N GLN A 144 -4.56 -6.21 -5.68
CA GLN A 144 -4.60 -7.67 -5.85
C GLN A 144 -5.31 -8.07 -7.15
N ASN A 145 -6.45 -7.46 -7.45
CA ASN A 145 -7.21 -7.69 -8.69
C ASN A 145 -6.41 -7.29 -9.94
N PHE A 146 -5.50 -6.32 -9.83
CA PHE A 146 -4.63 -5.88 -10.93
C PHE A 146 -3.47 -6.85 -11.22
N LEU A 147 -2.99 -7.61 -10.23
CA LEU A 147 -1.79 -8.45 -10.37
C LEU A 147 -1.94 -9.56 -11.40
N GLN A 148 -3.08 -10.24 -11.42
CA GLN A 148 -3.35 -11.36 -12.32
C GLN A 148 -3.43 -10.93 -13.80
N PRO A 149 -4.27 -9.95 -14.20
CA PRO A 149 -4.30 -9.45 -15.57
C PRO A 149 -2.98 -8.79 -15.97
N GLY A 150 -2.33 -8.05 -15.07
CA GLY A 150 -1.01 -7.44 -15.33
C GLY A 150 0.06 -8.48 -15.66
N SER A 151 0.10 -9.58 -14.90
CA SER A 151 1.06 -10.67 -15.12
C SER A 151 0.82 -11.40 -16.46
N LYS A 152 -0.46 -11.62 -16.83
CA LYS A 152 -0.82 -12.15 -18.16
C LYS A 152 -0.37 -11.23 -19.28
N MET A 153 -0.56 -9.92 -19.14
CA MET A 153 -0.11 -8.95 -20.13
C MET A 153 1.42 -8.97 -20.31
N VAL A 154 2.20 -9.07 -19.23
CA VAL A 154 3.67 -9.23 -19.31
C VAL A 154 4.04 -10.49 -20.09
N ALA A 155 3.38 -11.61 -19.82
CA ALA A 155 3.65 -12.87 -20.51
C ALA A 155 3.32 -12.78 -22.02
N SER A 156 2.13 -12.26 -22.36
CA SER A 156 1.73 -12.03 -23.75
C SER A 156 2.65 -11.06 -24.48
N ALA A 157 3.09 -9.98 -23.81
CA ALA A 157 4.00 -9.00 -24.39
C ALA A 157 5.35 -9.65 -24.73
N LYS A 158 5.94 -10.41 -23.80
CA LYS A 158 7.19 -11.15 -24.04
C LYS A 158 7.07 -12.18 -25.16
N ALA A 159 5.95 -12.88 -25.24
CA ALA A 159 5.69 -13.84 -26.32
C ALA A 159 5.52 -13.16 -27.69
N ALA A 160 5.01 -11.93 -27.71
CA ALA A 160 4.83 -11.15 -28.93
C ALA A 160 6.13 -10.47 -29.42
N VAL A 161 7.07 -10.11 -28.53
CA VAL A 161 8.35 -9.47 -28.91
C VAL A 161 9.07 -10.13 -30.10
N PRO A 162 9.32 -11.46 -30.13
CA PRO A 162 10.02 -12.09 -31.27
C PRO A 162 9.22 -12.12 -32.58
N THR A 163 7.93 -11.79 -32.54
CA THR A 163 7.04 -11.78 -33.71
C THR A 163 6.89 -10.39 -34.34
N VAL A 164 7.39 -9.36 -33.66
CA VAL A 164 7.40 -7.96 -34.10
C VAL A 164 8.62 -7.75 -35.00
N THR A 165 8.40 -7.28 -36.23
CA THR A 165 9.49 -7.09 -37.19
C THR A 165 10.17 -5.73 -37.11
N ASP A 166 9.49 -4.73 -36.56
CA ASP A 166 10.12 -3.45 -36.26
C ASP A 166 10.95 -3.58 -34.98
N GLN A 167 12.27 -3.46 -35.12
CA GLN A 167 13.22 -3.63 -34.03
C GLN A 167 13.00 -2.61 -32.90
N ALA A 168 12.62 -1.37 -33.24
CA ALA A 168 12.39 -0.31 -32.26
C ALA A 168 11.14 -0.61 -31.40
N ALA A 169 10.03 -0.98 -32.03
CA ALA A 169 8.80 -1.37 -31.35
C ALA A 169 8.98 -2.65 -30.53
N ALA A 170 9.73 -3.63 -31.03
CA ALA A 170 10.07 -4.85 -30.28
C ALA A 170 10.88 -4.54 -29.01
N MET A 171 11.89 -3.66 -29.11
CA MET A 171 12.68 -3.20 -27.96
C MET A 171 11.82 -2.41 -26.96
N GLN A 172 10.97 -1.51 -27.44
CA GLN A 172 10.08 -0.72 -26.59
C GLN A 172 9.09 -1.63 -25.84
N LEU A 173 8.44 -2.57 -26.54
CA LEU A 173 7.52 -3.53 -25.93
C LEU A 173 8.22 -4.41 -24.89
N SER A 174 9.43 -4.89 -25.19
CA SER A 174 10.25 -5.66 -24.27
C SER A 174 10.60 -4.87 -23.01
N GLN A 175 11.02 -3.60 -23.15
CA GLN A 175 11.36 -2.74 -22.04
C GLN A 175 10.12 -2.41 -21.19
N CYS A 176 8.99 -2.08 -21.81
CA CYS A 176 7.73 -1.84 -21.11
C CYS A 176 7.27 -3.08 -20.33
N ALA A 177 7.36 -4.27 -20.93
CA ALA A 177 7.04 -5.53 -20.26
C ALA A 177 7.96 -5.80 -19.07
N LYS A 178 9.25 -5.45 -19.16
CA LYS A 178 10.21 -5.56 -18.05
C LYS A 178 9.86 -4.59 -16.92
N ASN A 179 9.60 -3.32 -17.25
CA ASN A 179 9.22 -2.29 -16.29
C ASN A 179 7.94 -2.69 -15.55
N LEU A 180 6.92 -3.14 -16.29
CA LEU A 180 5.67 -3.61 -15.72
C LEU A 180 5.88 -4.83 -14.80
N ALA A 181 6.72 -5.79 -15.20
CA ALA A 181 7.03 -6.95 -14.35
C ALA A 181 7.64 -6.53 -13.01
N THR A 182 8.58 -5.58 -13.03
CA THR A 182 9.17 -5.01 -11.81
C THR A 182 8.12 -4.31 -10.95
N SER A 183 7.31 -3.43 -11.55
CA SER A 183 6.24 -2.72 -10.82
C SER A 183 5.19 -3.67 -10.24
N LEU A 184 4.85 -4.76 -10.93
CA LEU A 184 3.93 -5.78 -10.41
C LEU A 184 4.52 -6.58 -9.24
N ALA A 185 5.82 -6.88 -9.26
CA ALA A 185 6.50 -7.54 -8.15
C ALA A 185 6.52 -6.65 -6.88
N GLU A 186 6.80 -5.36 -7.07
CA GLU A 186 6.71 -4.37 -6.00
C GLU A 186 5.28 -4.20 -5.48
N LEU A 187 4.29 -4.10 -6.38
CA LEU A 187 2.87 -4.01 -6.04
C LEU A 187 2.42 -5.21 -5.21
N ARG A 188 2.81 -6.43 -5.60
CA ARG A 188 2.51 -7.66 -4.87
C ARG A 188 3.06 -7.61 -3.45
N THR A 189 4.34 -7.25 -3.32
CA THR A 189 5.02 -7.17 -2.03
C THR A 189 4.38 -6.10 -1.14
N ALA A 190 4.07 -4.93 -1.70
CA ALA A 190 3.45 -3.84 -0.96
C ALA A 190 2.00 -4.19 -0.55
N SER A 191 1.23 -4.81 -1.45
CA SER A 191 -0.14 -5.22 -1.19
C SER A 191 -0.22 -6.30 -0.11
N GLN A 192 0.72 -7.25 -0.10
CA GLN A 192 0.75 -8.29 0.92
C GLN A 192 1.08 -7.70 2.29
N LYS A 193 2.09 -6.83 2.38
CA LYS A 193 2.44 -6.13 3.63
C LYS A 193 1.30 -5.24 4.13
N ALA A 194 0.60 -4.57 3.22
CA ALA A 194 -0.56 -3.75 3.55
C ALA A 194 -1.73 -4.59 4.05
N HIS A 195 -1.97 -5.74 3.44
CA HIS A 195 -2.99 -6.69 3.89
C HIS A 195 -2.65 -7.24 5.28
N GLU A 196 -1.41 -7.67 5.54
CA GLU A 196 -0.97 -8.13 6.87
C GLU A 196 -1.07 -7.04 7.95
N ALA A 197 -0.80 -5.78 7.59
CA ALA A 197 -0.92 -4.65 8.52
C ALA A 197 -2.39 -4.24 8.78
N CYS A 198 -3.31 -4.56 7.88
CA CYS A 198 -4.74 -4.22 7.99
C CYS A 198 -5.59 -5.40 8.48
N GLY A 199 -5.16 -6.65 8.27
CA GLY A 199 -5.88 -7.88 8.57
C GLY A 199 -6.22 -8.12 10.05
N PRO A 200 -5.32 -7.81 11.03
CA PRO A 200 -5.66 -7.90 12.45
C PRO A 200 -6.79 -6.95 12.86
N MET A 201 -6.97 -5.83 12.15
CA MET A 201 -7.99 -4.82 12.46
C MET A 201 -9.37 -5.16 11.88
N GLU A 202 -9.45 -6.04 10.87
CA GLU A 202 -10.73 -6.51 10.32
C GLU A 202 -11.52 -7.33 11.36
N ILE A 203 -10.82 -8.05 12.24
CA ILE A 203 -11.43 -8.84 13.32
C ILE A 203 -11.97 -7.91 14.43
N ASP A 204 -11.21 -6.90 14.86
CA ASP A 204 -11.67 -5.93 15.85
C ASP A 204 -12.78 -5.00 15.33
N SER A 205 -12.72 -4.61 14.05
CA SER A 205 -13.77 -3.79 13.42
C SER A 205 -15.06 -4.59 13.23
N ALA A 206 -14.96 -5.88 12.86
CA ALA A 206 -16.11 -6.78 12.79
C ALA A 206 -16.72 -7.04 14.17
N LEU A 207 -15.92 -7.13 15.24
CA LEU A 207 -16.44 -7.26 16.61
C LEU A 207 -17.19 -6.00 17.09
N ASN A 208 -16.71 -4.81 16.77
CA ASN A 208 -17.36 -3.54 17.19
C ASN A 208 -18.65 -3.20 16.42
N THR A 209 -18.95 -3.88 15.31
CA THR A 209 -20.18 -3.64 14.54
C THR A 209 -21.33 -4.56 14.96
N VAL A 210 -21.09 -5.51 15.87
CA VAL A 210 -22.07 -6.53 16.32
C VAL A 210 -22.44 -6.32 17.80
N GLN A 211 -22.20 -5.13 18.36
CA GLN A 211 -22.65 -4.74 19.70
C GLN A 211 -23.67 -3.60 19.67
#